data_AF-A0A8J2XKR6-F1
#
_entry.id   AF-A0A8J2XKR6-F1
#
_cell.length_a   1.000
_cell.length_b   1.000
_cell.length_c   1.000
_cell.angle_alpha   90.00
_cell.angle_beta   90.00
_cell.angle_gamma   90.00
#
_symmetry.space_group_name_H-M   'P 1'
#
loop_
_entity.id
_entity.type
_entity.pdbx_description
1 polymer ?
#
loop_
_entity_poly.entity_id
_entity_poly.type
_entity_poly.pdbx_seq_one_letter_code
_entity_poly.pdbx_strand_id
1 'polypeptide(L)'
;MNALATQTAMTVPIGLLVALALGISAPHLFFPAALAIVGAHYLPFVFLYGQKLFAVLGILMVLAGVVLTLGFPEYGIAGGWIGAALLLIFGFVLHRAPR
;
A
#
# COMPACT_ATOMS: atom_id res chain seq x y z
N MET A 1 3.24 -19.71 11.21
CA MET A 1 3.24 -18.33 10.64
C MET A 1 2.67 -18.26 9.23
N ASN A 2 2.76 -19.31 8.40
CA ASN A 2 2.23 -19.28 7.02
C ASN A 2 0.74 -18.92 6.92
N ALA A 3 -0.12 -19.43 7.80
CA ALA A 3 -1.54 -19.08 7.81
C ALA A 3 -1.78 -17.57 8.06
N LEU A 4 -1.01 -16.96 8.97
CA LEU A 4 -1.12 -15.53 9.28
C LEU A 4 -0.61 -14.67 8.11
N ALA A 5 0.46 -15.10 7.43
CA ALA A 5 0.95 -14.43 6.22
C ALA A 5 -0.11 -14.47 5.10
N THR A 6 -0.77 -15.61 4.88
CA THR A 6 -1.88 -15.72 3.91
C THR A 6 -3.06 -14.84 4.28
N GLN A 7 -3.48 -14.84 5.55
CA GLN A 7 -4.57 -13.97 6.03
C GLN A 7 -4.23 -12.49 5.85
N THR A 8 -2.98 -12.10 6.14
CA THR A 8 -2.48 -10.75 5.92
C THR A 8 -2.47 -10.41 4.43
N ALA A 9 -2.06 -11.33 3.56
CA ALA A 9 -2.10 -11.13 2.10
C ALA A 9 -3.52 -10.92 1.58
N MET A 10 -4.52 -11.58 2.16
CA MET A 10 -5.92 -11.43 1.78
C MET A 10 -6.52 -10.06 2.13
N THR A 11 -5.88 -9.26 2.99
CA THR A 11 -6.37 -7.90 3.26
C THR A 11 -6.28 -6.99 2.03
N VAL A 12 -5.35 -7.27 1.10
CA VAL A 12 -5.21 -6.49 -0.14
C VAL A 12 -6.38 -6.71 -1.11
N PRO A 13 -6.64 -7.93 -1.62
CA PRO A 13 -7.74 -8.13 -2.56
C PRO A 13 -9.10 -7.76 -1.94
N ILE A 14 -9.32 -8.06 -0.65
CA ILE A 14 -10.55 -7.67 0.05
C ILE A 14 -10.64 -6.14 0.18
N GLY A 15 -9.56 -5.46 0.57
CA GLY A 15 -9.52 -4.00 0.66
C GLY A 15 -9.67 -3.32 -0.70
N LEU A 16 -9.14 -3.91 -1.78
CA LEU A 16 -9.30 -3.37 -3.13
C LEU A 16 -10.76 -3.37 -3.60
N LEU A 17 -11.62 -4.26 -3.08
CA LEU A 17 -13.07 -4.17 -3.32
C LEU A 17 -13.66 -2.88 -2.71
N VAL A 18 -13.15 -2.45 -1.55
CA VAL A 18 -13.55 -1.18 -0.92
C VAL A 18 -13.05 0.01 -1.73
N ALA A 19 -11.78 -0.02 -2.17
CA ALA A 19 -11.23 1.01 -3.05
C ALA A 19 -12.00 1.10 -4.38
N LEU A 20 -12.40 -0.05 -4.95
CA LEU A 20 -13.23 -0.12 -6.16
C LEU A 20 -14.61 0.48 -5.91
N ALA A 21 -15.28 0.12 -4.82
CA ALA A 21 -16.58 0.70 -4.47
C ALA A 21 -16.50 2.24 -4.33
N LEU A 22 -15.44 2.75 -3.72
CA LEU A 22 -15.17 4.20 -3.65
C LEU A 22 -14.88 4.80 -5.04
N GLY A 23 -14.12 4.08 -5.87
CA GLY A 23 -13.79 4.50 -7.23
C GLY A 23 -15.00 4.57 -8.17
N ILE A 24 -16.06 3.81 -7.92
CA ILE A 24 -17.31 3.87 -8.70
C ILE A 24 -18.02 5.21 -8.48
N SER A 25 -18.08 5.70 -7.23
CA SER A 25 -18.74 6.97 -6.90
C SER A 25 -17.81 8.19 -7.05
N ALA A 26 -16.52 8.00 -6.84
CA ALA A 26 -15.49 9.03 -6.93
C ALA A 26 -14.21 8.46 -7.58
N PRO A 27 -14.12 8.41 -8.93
CA PRO A 27 -13.02 7.74 -9.64
C PRO A 27 -11.62 8.22 -9.27
N HIS A 28 -11.47 9.50 -8.94
CA HIS A 28 -10.18 10.07 -8.52
C HIS A 28 -9.68 9.50 -7.18
N LEU A 29 -10.56 8.95 -6.33
CA LEU A 29 -10.18 8.38 -5.03
C LEU A 29 -9.75 6.91 -5.09
N PHE A 30 -9.92 6.23 -6.24
CA PHE A 30 -9.55 4.82 -6.38
C PHE A 30 -8.06 4.58 -6.06
N PHE A 31 -7.17 5.30 -6.74
CA PHE A 31 -5.72 5.12 -6.59
C PHE A 31 -5.19 5.53 -5.21
N PRO A 32 -5.58 6.67 -4.62
CA PRO A 32 -5.21 7.03 -3.25
C PRO A 32 -5.66 6.00 -2.21
N ALA A 33 -6.90 5.51 -2.32
CA ALA A 33 -7.42 4.49 -1.41
C ALA A 33 -6.68 3.15 -1.58
N ALA A 34 -6.49 2.71 -2.82
CA ALA A 34 -5.71 1.49 -3.11
C ALA A 34 -4.27 1.61 -2.58
N LEU A 35 -3.62 2.76 -2.74
CA LEU A 35 -2.27 3.03 -2.24
C LEU A 35 -2.21 2.87 -0.71
N ALA A 36 -3.17 3.43 0.02
CA ALA A 36 -3.23 3.30 1.47
C ALA A 36 -3.47 1.85 1.92
N ILE A 37 -4.38 1.12 1.26
CA ILE A 37 -4.72 -0.27 1.59
C ILE A 37 -3.52 -1.19 1.36
N VAL A 38 -2.85 -1.06 0.21
CA VAL A 38 -1.63 -1.83 -0.10
C VAL A 38 -0.51 -1.45 0.87
N GLY A 39 -0.36 -0.17 1.22
CA GLY A 39 0.59 0.28 2.23
C GLY A 39 0.36 -0.35 3.60
N ALA A 40 -0.89 -0.34 4.08
CA ALA A 40 -1.27 -0.90 5.38
C ALA A 40 -0.98 -2.41 5.47
N HIS A 41 -1.15 -3.12 4.36
CA HIS A 41 -0.81 -4.54 4.25
C HIS A 41 0.68 -4.85 4.51
N TYR A 42 1.61 -3.91 4.30
CA TYR A 42 3.02 -4.13 4.62
C TYR A 42 3.35 -4.03 6.12
N LEU A 43 2.49 -3.42 6.95
CA LEU A 43 2.79 -3.20 8.36
C LEU A 43 2.90 -4.51 9.17
N PRO A 44 2.02 -5.52 9.01
CA PRO A 44 2.18 -6.79 9.69
C PRO A 44 3.42 -7.57 9.24
N PHE A 45 3.91 -7.35 8.01
CA PHE A 45 5.12 -8.01 7.50
C PHE A 45 6.40 -7.58 8.21
N VAL A 46 6.39 -6.44 8.90
CA VAL A 46 7.49 -6.04 9.80
C VAL A 46 7.73 -7.11 10.87
N PHE A 47 6.66 -7.64 11.45
CA PHE A 47 6.73 -8.68 12.49
C PHE A 47 6.90 -10.07 11.90
N LEU A 48 6.20 -10.38 10.79
CA LEU A 48 6.25 -11.70 10.17
C LEU A 48 7.63 -12.04 9.58
N TYR A 49 8.35 -11.05 9.06
CA TYR A 49 9.65 -11.23 8.40
C TYR A 49 10.81 -10.52 9.09
N GLY A 50 10.58 -9.78 10.17
CA GLY A 50 11.63 -9.07 10.92
C GLY A 50 12.29 -7.91 10.17
N GLN A 51 11.78 -7.53 9.00
CA GLN A 51 12.41 -6.51 8.14
C GLN A 51 11.75 -5.12 8.33
N LYS A 52 12.52 -4.19 8.92
CA LYS A 52 12.09 -2.80 9.16
C LYS A 52 11.79 -2.02 7.87
N LEU A 53 12.34 -2.44 6.73
CA LEU A 53 12.09 -1.82 5.43
C LEU A 53 10.61 -1.91 5.02
N PHE A 54 9.88 -2.95 5.44
CA PHE A 54 8.42 -3.02 5.24
C PHE A 54 7.67 -1.94 6.02
N ALA A 55 8.17 -1.53 7.19
CA ALA A 55 7.57 -0.44 7.97
C ALA A 55 7.69 0.87 7.21
N VAL A 56 8.89 1.15 6.68
CA VAL A 56 9.16 2.37 5.90
C VAL A 56 8.28 2.40 4.65
N LEU A 57 8.25 1.31 3.87
CA LEU A 57 7.40 1.21 2.68
C LEU A 57 5.92 1.40 3.02
N GLY A 58 5.42 0.67 4.01
CA GLY A 58 4.02 0.72 4.42
C GLY A 58 3.60 2.11 4.88
N ILE A 59 4.41 2.77 5.72
CA ILE A 59 4.14 4.13 6.20
C ILE A 59 4.14 5.13 5.04
N LEU A 60 5.12 5.08 4.13
CA LEU A 60 5.17 5.98 2.98
C LEU A 60 3.94 5.85 2.10
N MET A 61 3.52 4.62 1.80
CA MET A 61 2.34 4.35 0.97
C MET A 61 1.05 4.80 1.69
N VAL A 62 0.89 4.48 2.99
CA VAL A 62 -0.29 4.91 3.77
C VAL A 62 -0.38 6.43 3.83
N LEU A 63 0.71 7.10 4.19
CA LEU A 63 0.72 8.56 4.30
C LEU A 63 0.46 9.24 2.96
N ALA A 64 1.09 8.77 1.87
CA ALA A 64 0.84 9.30 0.54
C ALA A 64 -0.63 9.11 0.12
N GLY A 65 -1.20 7.93 0.37
CA GLY A 65 -2.61 7.65 0.09
C GLY A 65 -3.56 8.55 0.90
N VAL A 66 -3.30 8.74 2.19
CA VAL A 66 -4.09 9.62 3.07
C VAL A 66 -3.98 11.09 2.63
N VAL A 67 -2.77 11.57 2.35
CA VAL A 67 -2.52 12.96 1.91
C VAL A 67 -3.22 13.23 0.57
N LEU A 68 -3.14 12.31 -0.39
CA LEU A 68 -3.85 12.45 -1.66
C LEU A 68 -5.37 12.37 -1.49
N THR A 69 -5.88 11.54 -0.58
CA THR A 69 -7.33 11.42 -0.34
C THR A 69 -7.91 12.67 0.31
N LEU A 70 -7.22 13.24 1.32
CA LEU A 70 -7.75 14.31 2.16
C LEU A 70 -7.30 15.71 1.76
N GLY A 71 -6.09 15.84 1.22
CA GLY A 71 -5.49 17.15 0.91
C GLY A 71 -5.51 17.53 -0.56
N PHE A 72 -5.41 16.53 -1.46
CA PHE A 72 -5.18 16.74 -2.89
C PHE A 72 -5.96 15.75 -3.78
N PRO A 73 -7.29 15.59 -3.58
CA PRO A 73 -8.09 14.55 -4.24
C PRO A 73 -8.07 14.64 -5.77
N GLU A 74 -7.94 15.84 -6.34
CA GLU A 74 -7.83 16.08 -7.78
C GLU A 74 -6.57 15.46 -8.40
N TYR A 75 -5.54 15.18 -7.61
CA TYR A 75 -4.30 14.54 -8.04
C TYR A 75 -4.30 13.02 -7.81
N GLY A 76 -5.47 12.41 -7.65
CA GLY A 76 -5.58 11.01 -7.25
C GLY A 76 -4.81 10.00 -8.11
N ILE A 77 -4.69 10.24 -9.43
CA ILE A 77 -3.89 9.39 -10.34
C ILE A 77 -2.41 9.31 -9.95
N ALA A 78 -1.87 10.35 -9.29
CA ALA A 78 -0.51 10.34 -8.77
C ALA A 78 -0.31 9.21 -7.75
N GLY A 79 -1.36 8.79 -7.04
CA GLY A 79 -1.29 7.66 -6.10
C GLY A 79 -0.86 6.36 -6.76
N GLY A 80 -1.32 6.09 -7.99
CA GLY A 80 -0.91 4.90 -8.75
C GLY A 80 0.57 4.94 -9.12
N TRP A 81 1.07 6.08 -9.59
CA TRP A 81 2.47 6.27 -9.95
C TRP A 81 3.41 6.26 -8.75
N ILE A 82 3.01 6.90 -7.64
CA ILE A 82 3.75 6.86 -6.37
C ILE A 82 3.84 5.42 -5.87
N GLY A 83 2.72 4.69 -5.89
CA GLY A 83 2.71 3.27 -5.52
C GLY A 83 3.65 2.44 -6.38
N ALA A 84 3.58 2.58 -7.71
CA ALA A 84 4.47 1.88 -8.64
C ALA A 84 5.95 2.19 -8.37
N ALA A 85 6.30 3.46 -8.20
CA ALA A 85 7.67 3.89 -7.91
C ALA A 85 8.17 3.31 -6.58
N LEU A 86 7.38 3.41 -5.52
CA LEU A 86 7.74 2.87 -4.20
C LEU A 86 7.93 1.36 -4.24
N LEU A 87 7.02 0.62 -4.87
CA LEU A 87 7.10 -0.83 -4.99
C LEU A 87 8.33 -1.28 -5.80
N LEU A 88 8.64 -0.60 -6.91
CA LEU A 88 9.84 -0.90 -7.71
C LEU A 88 11.13 -0.63 -6.92
N ILE A 89 11.23 0.54 -6.29
CA ILE A 89 12.41 0.93 -5.50
C ILE A 89 12.61 -0.04 -4.34
N PHE A 90 11.57 -0.26 -3.53
CA PHE A 90 11.67 -1.14 -2.36
C PHE A 90 11.82 -2.61 -2.75
N GLY A 91 11.24 -3.05 -3.86
CA GLY A 91 11.47 -4.39 -4.39
C GLY A 91 12.96 -4.63 -4.65
N PHE A 92 13.65 -3.66 -5.26
CA PHE A 92 15.10 -3.73 -5.44
C PHE A 92 15.88 -3.66 -4.12
N VAL A 93 15.53 -2.70 -3.24
CA VAL A 93 16.22 -2.53 -1.94
C VAL A 93 16.07 -3.76 -1.05
N LEU A 94 14.87 -4.32 -0.93
CA LEU A 94 14.58 -5.54 -0.16
C LEU A 94 15.30 -6.77 -0.75
N HIS A 95 15.37 -6.87 -2.08
CA HIS A 95 16.10 -7.95 -2.72
C HIS A 95 17.60 -7.92 -2.41
N ARG A 96 18.17 -6.74 -2.14
CA ARG A 96 19.59 -6.55 -1.78
C ARG A 96 19.84 -6.54 -0.27
N ALA A 97 18.79 -6.50 0.56
CA ALA A 97 18.93 -6.45 2.01
C ALA A 97 19.43 -7.80 2.57
N PRO A 98 20.36 -7.79 3.55
CA PRO A 98 20.73 -9.01 4.26
C PRO A 98 19.51 -9.57 5.01
N ARG A 99 19.28 -10.89 4.90
CA ARG A 99 18.15 -11.60 5.52
C ARG A 99 18.38 -11.84 7.00
#